data_AF-T0Z388-F1
#
_entry.id   AF-T0Z388-F1
#
_cell.length_a   1.000
_cell.length_b   1.000
_cell.length_c   1.000
_cell.angle_alpha   90.00
_cell.angle_beta   90.00
_cell.angle_gamma   90.00
#
_symmetry.space_group_name_H-M   'P 1'
#
loop_
_entity.id
_entity.type
_entity.pdbx_description
1 polymer ?
#
loop_
_entity_poly.entity_id
_entity_poly.type
_entity_poly.pdbx_seq_one_letter_code
_entity_poly.pdbx_strand_id
1 'polypeptide(L)'
;MEAQPDHEPERVIFIRSDQYNFVKIGAPSLMLSVGYRKGSREEEISKAWFRERYHAPADDLDQPVDRESAARFTDLLGRLMIRVANDPRRPTWNADSFFRTFAK
;
A
#
# COMPACT_ATOMS: atom_id res chain seq x y z
N MET A 1 0.84 1.48 14.73
CA MET A 1 1.02 1.68 13.28
C MET A 1 0.85 3.16 13.00
N GLU A 2 1.62 3.68 12.07
CA GLU A 2 1.63 5.10 11.71
C GLU A 2 1.49 5.19 10.19
N ALA A 3 0.67 6.11 9.69
CA ALA A 3 0.60 6.41 8.27
C ALA A 3 1.78 7.31 7.89
N GLN A 4 2.53 6.93 6.87
CA GLN A 4 3.70 7.67 6.40
C GLN A 4 3.54 8.02 4.91
N PRO A 5 4.13 9.13 4.44
CA PRO A 5 4.27 9.39 3.02
C PRO A 5 5.05 8.26 2.31
N ASP A 6 4.86 8.13 1.00
CA ASP A 6 5.69 7.25 0.17
C ASP A 6 7.15 7.70 0.24
N HIS A 7 8.05 6.79 0.61
CA HIS A 7 9.48 7.08 0.72
C HIS A 7 10.20 7.09 -0.63
N GLU A 8 9.59 6.50 -1.66
CA GLU A 8 10.14 6.34 -3.02
C GLU A 8 9.15 6.83 -4.11
N PRO A 9 8.64 8.07 -4.03
CA PRO A 9 7.59 8.57 -4.93
C PRO A 9 8.00 8.56 -6.42
N GLU A 10 9.30 8.64 -6.71
CA GLU A 10 9.87 8.55 -8.06
C GLU A 10 9.63 7.20 -8.74
N ARG A 11 9.34 6.14 -7.96
CA ARG A 11 9.00 4.81 -8.51
C ARG A 11 7.57 4.73 -9.03
N VAL A 12 6.74 5.73 -8.69
CA VAL A 12 5.36 5.90 -9.13
C VAL A 12 4.51 4.61 -8.93
N ILE A 13 4.76 3.89 -7.84
CA ILE A 13 4.20 2.53 -7.64
C ILE A 13 2.67 2.56 -7.58
N PHE A 14 2.09 3.66 -7.08
CA PHE A 14 0.63 3.79 -6.99
C PHE A 14 -0.10 3.60 -8.33
N ILE A 15 0.49 3.95 -9.47
CA ILE A 15 -0.14 3.77 -10.79
C ILE A 15 0.23 2.44 -11.48
N ARG A 16 1.03 1.60 -10.81
CA ARG A 16 1.60 0.36 -11.37
C ARG A 16 0.89 -0.90 -10.87
N SER A 17 -0.21 -0.77 -10.13
CA SER A 17 -1.00 -1.89 -9.62
C SER A 17 -2.50 -1.65 -9.84
N ASP A 18 -3.31 -2.65 -9.52
CA ASP A 18 -4.70 -2.79 -10.00
C ASP A 18 -5.63 -1.67 -9.53
N GLN A 19 -5.36 -1.07 -8.37
CA GLN A 19 -6.13 0.06 -7.86
C GLN A 19 -6.25 1.20 -8.89
N TYR A 20 -5.23 1.39 -9.73
CA TYR A 20 -5.22 2.46 -10.72
C TYR A 20 -6.32 2.30 -11.78
N ASN A 21 -6.74 1.06 -12.08
CA ASN A 21 -7.86 0.83 -12.99
C ASN A 21 -9.19 1.37 -12.42
N PHE A 22 -9.38 1.29 -11.10
CA PHE A 22 -10.53 1.89 -10.42
C PHE A 22 -10.46 3.42 -10.41
N VAL A 23 -9.26 3.97 -10.22
CA VAL A 23 -9.04 5.42 -10.35
C VAL A 23 -9.48 5.94 -11.71
N LYS A 24 -9.10 5.27 -12.81
CA LYS A 24 -9.46 5.67 -14.18
C LYS A 24 -10.97 5.75 -14.44
N ILE A 25 -11.78 5.04 -13.67
CA ILE A 25 -13.25 5.09 -13.77
C ILE A 25 -13.91 5.98 -12.71
N GLY A 26 -13.11 6.68 -11.91
CA GLY A 26 -13.54 7.68 -10.94
C GLY A 26 -13.70 7.18 -9.50
N ALA A 27 -13.33 5.94 -9.20
CA ALA A 27 -13.45 5.38 -7.85
C ALA A 27 -12.24 5.77 -6.97
N PRO A 28 -12.45 6.43 -5.81
CA PRO A 28 -11.40 6.67 -4.82
C PRO A 28 -10.74 5.36 -4.39
N SER A 29 -9.41 5.34 -4.45
CA SER A 29 -8.64 4.12 -4.25
C SER A 29 -7.42 4.35 -3.38
N LEU A 30 -7.02 3.33 -2.62
CA LEU A 30 -5.82 3.32 -1.79
C LEU A 30 -4.92 2.16 -2.23
N MET A 31 -3.60 2.34 -2.06
CA MET A 31 -2.61 1.27 -2.09
C MET A 31 -1.90 1.31 -0.74
N LEU A 32 -2.00 0.24 0.03
CA LEU A 32 -1.41 0.13 1.36
C LEU A 32 -0.27 -0.88 1.31
N SER A 33 0.87 -0.53 1.89
CA SER A 33 2.03 -1.41 2.01
C SER A 33 2.61 -1.31 3.43
N VAL A 34 3.41 -2.31 3.79
CA VAL A 34 4.24 -2.24 5.01
C VAL A 34 5.42 -1.33 4.70
N GLY A 35 5.56 -0.25 5.48
CA GLY A 35 6.67 0.70 5.35
C GLY A 35 7.76 0.49 6.39
N TYR A 36 8.81 1.28 6.27
CA TYR A 36 9.95 1.36 7.19
C TYR A 36 10.22 2.82 7.56
N ARG A 37 11.00 3.08 8.60
CA ARG A 37 11.54 4.43 8.86
C ARG A 37 12.84 4.63 8.07
N LYS A 38 13.09 5.83 7.54
CA LYS A 38 14.36 6.13 6.88
C LYS A 38 15.54 5.97 7.85
N GLY A 39 16.62 5.36 7.38
CA GLY A 39 17.82 5.00 8.15
C GLY A 39 17.64 3.80 9.09
N SER A 40 16.50 3.11 9.05
CA SER A 40 16.24 1.96 9.94
C SER A 40 16.77 0.65 9.38
N ARG A 41 16.90 -0.35 10.26
CA ARG A 41 17.23 -1.73 9.83
C ARG A 41 16.17 -2.27 8.86
N GLU A 42 14.92 -1.91 9.06
CA GLU A 42 13.79 -2.34 8.22
C GLU A 42 13.88 -1.79 6.79
N GLU A 43 14.46 -0.59 6.61
CA GLU A 43 14.76 -0.06 5.28
C GLU A 43 15.78 -0.94 4.55
N GLU A 44 16.85 -1.33 5.23
CA GLU A 44 17.89 -2.19 4.63
C GLU A 44 17.35 -3.59 4.29
N ILE A 45 16.49 -4.15 5.15
CA ILE A 45 15.78 -5.41 4.86
C ILE A 45 14.89 -5.26 3.62
N SER A 46 14.12 -4.18 3.53
CA SER A 46 13.24 -3.93 2.38
C SER A 46 14.04 -3.78 1.07
N LYS A 47 15.14 -3.02 1.09
CA LYS A 47 16.01 -2.86 -0.09
C LYS A 47 16.69 -4.15 -0.50
N ALA A 48 17.16 -4.95 0.47
CA ALA A 48 17.72 -6.26 0.20
C ALA A 48 16.68 -7.19 -0.44
N TRP A 49 15.45 -7.19 0.07
CA TRP A 49 14.36 -7.97 -0.49
C TRP A 49 14.06 -7.60 -1.95
N PHE A 50 13.97 -6.32 -2.29
CA PHE A 50 13.77 -5.88 -3.67
C PHE A 50 14.92 -6.23 -4.61
N ARG A 51 16.16 -6.27 -4.10
CA ARG A 51 17.35 -6.60 -4.90
C ARG A 51 17.49 -8.11 -5.14
N GLU A 52 17.15 -8.92 -4.15
CA GLU A 52 17.53 -10.34 -4.12
C GLU A 52 16.35 -11.29 -4.30
N ARG A 53 15.13 -10.87 -3.96
CA ARG A 53 13.95 -11.74 -3.92
C ARG A 53 12.84 -11.31 -4.86
N TYR A 54 12.49 -10.03 -4.92
CA TYR A 54 11.39 -9.55 -5.75
C TYR A 54 11.51 -10.02 -7.21
N HIS A 55 10.47 -10.68 -7.73
CA HIS A 55 10.45 -11.23 -9.10
C HIS A 55 11.61 -12.20 -9.42
N ALA A 56 12.14 -12.89 -8.41
CA ALA A 56 13.20 -13.88 -8.57
C ALA A 56 12.78 -15.24 -7.97
N PRO A 57 13.47 -16.34 -8.30
CA PRO A 57 13.16 -17.67 -7.73
C PRO A 57 13.19 -17.72 -6.20
N ALA A 58 13.93 -16.83 -5.55
CA ALA A 58 13.98 -16.72 -4.10
C ALA A 58 12.74 -16.04 -3.48
N ASP A 59 11.76 -15.60 -4.29
CA ASP A 59 10.42 -15.21 -3.88
C ASP A 59 9.54 -16.45 -3.62
N ASP A 60 10.00 -17.35 -2.75
CA ASP A 60 9.38 -18.64 -2.45
C ASP A 60 8.70 -18.66 -1.06
N LEU A 61 8.27 -19.84 -0.60
CA LEU A 61 7.60 -20.01 0.69
C LEU A 61 8.56 -19.97 1.89
N ASP A 62 9.88 -20.07 1.66
CA ASP A 62 10.89 -20.09 2.72
C ASP A 62 11.37 -18.68 3.10
N GLN A 63 10.69 -17.65 2.59
CA GLN A 63 11.01 -16.27 2.87
C GLN A 63 10.82 -15.89 4.35
N PRO A 64 11.69 -15.02 4.88
CA PRO A 64 11.56 -14.53 6.25
C PRO A 64 10.40 -13.51 6.34
N VAL A 65 9.22 -13.99 6.72
CA VAL A 65 8.04 -13.14 6.96
C VAL A 65 7.84 -12.90 8.45
N ASP A 66 7.79 -11.62 8.85
CA ASP A 66 7.30 -11.23 10.18
C ASP A 66 5.78 -11.42 10.24
N ARG A 67 5.37 -12.55 10.83
CA ARG A 67 3.96 -12.93 10.96
C ARG A 67 3.18 -12.02 11.91
N GLU A 68 3.82 -11.44 12.92
CA GLU A 68 3.14 -10.53 13.84
C GLU A 68 2.78 -9.23 13.13
N SER A 69 3.75 -8.65 12.41
CA SER A 69 3.52 -7.46 11.60
C SER A 69 2.49 -7.70 10.49
N ALA A 70 2.56 -8.86 9.82
CA ALA A 70 1.56 -9.25 8.83
C ALA A 70 0.14 -9.33 9.43
N ALA A 71 -0.02 -9.99 10.59
CA ALA A 71 -1.32 -10.08 11.26
C ALA A 71 -1.89 -8.71 11.66
N ARG A 72 -1.05 -7.82 12.19
CA ARG A 72 -1.47 -6.43 12.52
C ARG A 72 -1.87 -5.64 11.26
N PHE A 73 -1.16 -5.83 10.15
CA PHE A 73 -1.47 -5.16 8.89
C PHE A 73 -2.78 -5.67 8.30
N THR A 74 -3.01 -6.98 8.32
CA THR A 74 -4.27 -7.61 7.90
C THR A 74 -5.45 -7.16 8.76
N ASP A 75 -5.29 -7.07 10.09
CA ASP A 75 -6.35 -6.56 10.99
C ASP A 75 -6.68 -5.09 10.67
N LEU A 76 -5.67 -4.24 10.43
CA LEU A 76 -5.89 -2.85 10.00
C LEU A 76 -6.69 -2.77 8.69
N LEU A 77 -6.28 -3.54 7.67
CA LEU A 77 -6.99 -3.60 6.39
C LEU A 77 -8.43 -4.06 6.56
N GLY A 78 -8.66 -5.12 7.35
CA GLY A 78 -9.99 -5.65 7.63
C GLY A 78 -10.91 -4.61 8.27
N ARG A 79 -10.42 -3.90 9.30
CA ARG A 79 -11.18 -2.83 9.96
C ARG A 79 -11.48 -1.67 9.02
N LEU A 80 -10.52 -1.27 8.19
CA LEU A 80 -10.72 -0.23 7.19
C LEU A 80 -11.81 -0.63 6.18
N MET A 81 -11.72 -1.84 5.63
CA MET A 81 -12.71 -2.35 4.67
C MET A 81 -14.11 -2.39 5.28
N ILE A 82 -14.27 -2.93 6.49
CA ILE A 82 -15.56 -2.98 7.20
C ILE A 82 -16.10 -1.56 7.42
N ARG A 83 -15.24 -0.63 7.85
CA ARG A 83 -15.64 0.77 8.08
C ARG A 83 -16.13 1.44 6.79
N VAL A 84 -15.40 1.28 5.68
CA VAL A 84 -15.76 1.87 4.39
C VAL A 84 -17.02 1.24 3.84
N ALA A 85 -17.17 -0.08 3.94
CA ALA A 85 -18.35 -0.79 3.45
C ALA A 85 -19.63 -0.42 4.21
N ASN A 86 -19.52 -0.07 5.49
CA ASN A 86 -20.65 0.28 6.35
C ASN A 86 -20.90 1.79 6.48
N ASP A 87 -20.06 2.68 5.89
CA ASP A 87 -20.37 4.12 5.90
C ASP A 87 -21.50 4.39 4.88
N PRO A 88 -22.62 5.03 5.31
CA PRO A 88 -23.70 5.36 4.38
C PRO A 88 -23.28 6.36 3.30
N ARG A 89 -22.18 7.09 3.50
CA ARG A 89 -21.60 8.00 2.50
C ARG A 89 -20.55 7.25 1.70
N ARG A 90 -20.61 7.43 0.38
CA ARG A 90 -19.57 6.93 -0.52
C ARG A 90 -18.22 7.60 -0.19
N PRO A 91 -17.09 6.88 -0.30
CA PRO A 91 -15.79 7.50 -0.19
C PRO A 91 -15.62 8.56 -1.28
N THR A 92 -14.87 9.60 -0.96
CA THR A 92 -14.56 10.71 -1.87
C THR A 92 -13.06 10.93 -1.91
N TRP A 93 -12.58 11.48 -3.03
CA TRP A 93 -11.20 11.96 -3.11
C TRP A 93 -10.93 13.08 -2.10
N ASN A 94 -9.72 13.07 -1.53
CA ASN A 94 -9.22 14.22 -0.79
C ASN A 94 -9.13 15.44 -1.71
N ALA A 95 -9.32 16.64 -1.17
CA ALA A 95 -9.39 17.88 -1.96
C ALA A 95 -8.09 18.18 -2.71
N ASP A 96 -6.96 17.79 -2.14
CA ASP A 96 -5.61 17.96 -2.66
C ASP A 96 -5.11 16.76 -3.50
N SER A 97 -5.94 15.74 -3.71
CA SER A 97 -5.57 14.59 -4.53
C SER A 97 -5.59 14.93 -6.02
N PHE A 98 -4.47 14.74 -6.72
CA PHE A 98 -4.41 14.84 -8.18
C PHE A 98 -5.44 13.93 -8.87
N PHE A 99 -5.68 12.74 -8.32
CA PHE A 99 -6.60 11.75 -8.88
C PHE A 99 -8.08 12.17 -8.80
N ARG A 100 -8.39 13.25 -8.06
CA ARG A 100 -9.72 13.89 -8.11
C ARG A 100 -10.12 14.31 -9.51
N THR A 101 -9.17 14.55 -10.42
CA THR A 101 -9.44 14.85 -11.84
C THR A 101 -10.18 13.73 -12.59
N PHE A 102 -10.17 12.50 -12.07
CA PHE A 102 -10.93 11.38 -12.60
C PHE A 102 -12.32 11.21 -11.98
N ALA A 103 -12.66 12.02 -10.95
CA ALA A 103 -13.96 11.94 -10.29
C ALA A 103 -15.09 12.17 -11.28
N LYS A 104 -16.15 11.37 -11.16
CA LYS A 104 -17.41 11.52 -11.91
C LYS A 104 -18.47 12.13 -11.02
#